data_AF-A0AAV4L8M4-F1
#
_entry.id   AF-A0AAV4L8M4-F1
#
_cell.length_a   1.000
_cell.length_b   1.000
_cell.length_c   1.000
_cell.angle_alpha   90.00
_cell.angle_beta   90.00
_cell.angle_gamma   90.00
#
_symmetry.space_group_name_H-M   'P 1'
#
loop_
_entity.id
_entity.type
_entity.pdbx_description
1 polymer ?
#
loop_
_entity_poly.entity_id
_entity_poly.type
_entity_poly.pdbx_seq_one_letter_code
_entity_poly.pdbx_strand_id
1 'polypeptide(L)'
;MFGKKEKTKQSCMKKTPPPSGPHQNTKAPQESVFDEFLNDIENDMRLEKYQKLWATYGKGLTAALTILLTAAVVFGLWNRYENGKREEIASHFLQAQGLMLEGRAQEALSHMKVLSEAGSKNYQILAQLSKAALLEKTDFENSVSEIQTLYKGIFERSAPAYFKELAAFLYANSVLRQFRLKEMDQKTADDLFALLEKYRGKNEEGIALLMTELKGLLWFKVGNNTKARGEFDKICKNAKTPPSMYVRASITIQAIQDRG
;
A
#
# COMPACT_ATOMS: atom_id res chain seq x y z
N MET A 1 -30.59 -25.98 -42.15
CA MET A 1 -30.31 -27.35 -42.62
C MET A 1 -29.63 -28.12 -41.49
N PHE A 2 -30.27 -29.23 -41.08
CA PHE A 2 -29.75 -30.43 -40.40
C PHE A 2 -28.77 -30.28 -39.22
N GLY A 3 -28.96 -30.87 -38.03
CA GLY A 3 -29.84 -31.97 -37.68
C GLY A 3 -29.92 -32.13 -36.15
N LYS A 4 -31.13 -32.51 -35.73
CA LYS A 4 -31.58 -32.85 -34.39
C LYS A 4 -31.38 -34.37 -34.19
N LYS A 5 -31.43 -34.80 -32.91
CA LYS A 5 -31.54 -36.19 -32.38
C LYS A 5 -30.17 -36.77 -31.97
N GLU A 6 -30.02 -37.54 -30.89
CA GLU A 6 -30.97 -38.54 -30.38
C GLU A 6 -30.67 -38.90 -28.91
N LYS A 7 -31.73 -39.06 -28.10
CA LYS A 7 -31.67 -39.68 -26.77
C LYS A 7 -31.82 -41.19 -26.97
N THR A 8 -30.87 -41.98 -26.48
CA THR A 8 -31.00 -43.45 -26.49
C THR A 8 -31.37 -43.94 -25.10
N LYS A 9 -32.65 -44.33 -24.96
CA LYS A 9 -33.15 -45.21 -23.89
C LYS A 9 -32.57 -46.60 -24.13
N GLN A 10 -32.08 -47.27 -23.08
CA GLN A 10 -32.03 -48.74 -23.06
C GLN A 10 -33.12 -49.25 -22.12
N SER A 11 -34.01 -50.04 -22.70
CA SER A 11 -35.12 -50.73 -22.06
C SER A 11 -34.85 -52.22 -22.10
N CYS A 12 -35.04 -52.87 -20.95
CA CYS A 12 -35.56 -54.22 -20.74
C CYS A 12 -35.08 -55.37 -21.65
N MET A 13 -34.42 -56.36 -21.05
CA MET A 13 -34.76 -57.76 -21.32
C MET A 13 -34.94 -58.54 -20.02
N LYS A 14 -36.20 -58.89 -19.76
CA LYS A 14 -36.66 -59.94 -18.84
C LYS A 14 -36.32 -61.31 -19.44
N LYS A 15 -35.92 -62.27 -18.59
CA LYS A 15 -36.10 -63.71 -18.85
C LYS A 15 -36.69 -64.38 -17.60
N THR A 16 -37.85 -65.00 -17.78
CA THR A 16 -38.55 -66.00 -16.95
C THR A 16 -39.48 -66.78 -17.90
N PRO A 17 -40.12 -67.94 -17.56
CA PRO A 17 -40.04 -68.92 -16.42
C PRO A 17 -40.11 -70.41 -16.95
N PRO A 18 -40.72 -71.47 -16.33
CA PRO A 18 -40.79 -72.10 -14.98
C PRO A 18 -40.46 -73.66 -15.02
N PRO A 19 -41.03 -74.60 -14.21
CA PRO A 19 -40.81 -74.93 -12.78
C PRO A 19 -40.44 -76.42 -12.48
N SER A 20 -40.01 -76.74 -11.25
CA SER A 20 -40.43 -77.96 -10.51
C SER A 20 -39.84 -77.94 -9.08
N GLY A 21 -40.72 -77.99 -8.06
CA GLY A 21 -40.34 -78.20 -6.65
C GLY A 21 -40.15 -79.70 -6.33
N PRO A 22 -40.31 -80.17 -5.08
CA PRO A 22 -40.21 -79.48 -3.79
C PRO A 22 -39.14 -80.12 -2.88
N HIS A 23 -38.50 -79.35 -2.00
CA HIS A 23 -37.96 -79.93 -0.76
C HIS A 23 -38.27 -79.01 0.42
N GLN A 24 -39.17 -79.50 1.26
CA GLN A 24 -39.44 -78.99 2.60
C GLN A 24 -38.17 -79.13 3.45
N ASN A 25 -37.78 -78.10 4.21
CA ASN A 25 -37.31 -78.32 5.57
C ASN A 25 -37.42 -77.03 6.43
N THR A 26 -38.53 -76.97 7.16
CA THR A 26 -38.67 -76.70 8.61
C THR A 26 -37.71 -75.75 9.36
N LYS A 27 -38.35 -74.86 10.16
CA LYS A 27 -37.86 -74.04 11.31
C LYS A 27 -37.12 -72.75 10.96
N ALA A 28 -37.30 -71.60 11.60
CA ALA A 28 -38.26 -71.03 12.56
C ALA A 28 -37.98 -69.49 12.54
N PRO A 29 -38.92 -68.63 12.96
CA PRO A 29 -38.84 -67.18 12.82
C PRO A 29 -38.09 -66.58 14.01
N GLN A 30 -37.08 -65.72 13.81
CA GLN A 30 -36.58 -64.67 14.75
C GLN A 30 -35.15 -64.25 14.35
N GLU A 31 -34.98 -63.32 13.40
CA GLU A 31 -33.66 -62.68 13.19
C GLU A 31 -33.75 -61.20 12.77
N SER A 32 -34.83 -60.74 12.12
CA SER A 32 -34.90 -59.33 11.64
C SER A 32 -35.33 -58.29 12.68
N VAL A 33 -36.15 -58.64 13.67
CA VAL A 33 -36.64 -57.68 14.69
C VAL A 33 -35.55 -57.38 15.73
N PHE A 34 -34.64 -58.33 15.96
CA PHE A 34 -33.56 -58.18 16.93
C PHE A 34 -32.46 -57.26 16.39
N ASP A 35 -32.11 -57.35 15.11
CA ASP A 35 -31.17 -56.42 14.47
C ASP A 35 -31.69 -54.98 14.41
N GLU A 36 -33.00 -54.79 14.16
CA GLU A 36 -33.64 -53.46 14.15
C GLU A 36 -33.75 -52.87 15.57
N PHE A 37 -34.08 -53.70 16.57
CA PHE A 37 -34.11 -53.33 17.98
C PHE A 37 -32.70 -53.07 18.58
N LEU A 38 -31.69 -53.84 18.18
CA LEU A 38 -30.30 -53.61 18.57
C LEU A 38 -29.75 -52.32 17.94
N ASN A 39 -30.12 -52.01 16.70
CA ASN A 39 -29.72 -50.76 16.06
C ASN A 39 -30.41 -49.54 16.71
N ASP A 40 -31.69 -49.65 17.10
CA ASP A 40 -32.39 -48.60 17.87
C ASP A 40 -31.78 -48.40 19.27
N ILE A 41 -31.44 -49.48 19.98
CA ILE A 41 -30.82 -49.40 21.32
C ILE A 41 -29.39 -48.85 21.25
N GLU A 42 -28.60 -49.26 20.27
CA GLU A 42 -27.23 -48.78 20.11
C GLU A 42 -27.20 -47.30 19.65
N ASN A 43 -28.24 -46.83 18.96
CA ASN A 43 -28.45 -45.43 18.62
C ASN A 43 -28.82 -44.57 19.84
N ASP A 44 -29.73 -45.02 20.72
CA ASP A 44 -30.12 -44.28 21.92
C ASP A 44 -28.95 -44.07 22.89
N MET A 45 -28.07 -45.08 23.04
CA MET A 45 -26.91 -44.98 23.93
C MET A 45 -25.81 -44.03 23.39
N ARG A 46 -25.74 -43.81 22.07
CA ARG A 46 -24.86 -42.80 21.47
C ARG A 46 -25.45 -41.40 21.62
N LEU A 47 -26.76 -41.26 21.41
CA LEU A 47 -27.49 -40.01 21.59
C LEU A 47 -27.34 -39.46 23.02
N GLU A 48 -27.45 -40.29 24.05
CA GLU A 48 -27.24 -39.84 25.43
C GLU A 48 -25.82 -39.32 25.70
N LYS A 49 -24.80 -39.96 25.11
CA LYS A 49 -23.40 -39.51 25.24
C LYS A 49 -23.17 -38.17 24.53
N TYR A 50 -23.72 -37.99 23.34
CA TYR A 50 -23.67 -36.71 22.63
C TYR A 50 -24.44 -35.61 23.36
N GLN A 51 -25.62 -35.92 23.91
CA GLN A 51 -26.41 -34.98 24.71
C GLN A 51 -25.67 -34.57 25.98
N LYS A 52 -24.99 -35.50 26.67
CA LYS A 52 -24.21 -35.20 27.87
C LYS A 52 -23.01 -34.29 27.55
N LEU A 53 -22.30 -34.56 26.46
CA LEU A 53 -21.21 -33.69 25.98
C LEU A 53 -21.72 -32.31 25.56
N TRP A 54 -22.87 -32.23 24.88
CA TRP A 54 -23.49 -30.97 24.49
C TRP A 54 -24.02 -30.18 25.69
N ALA A 55 -24.58 -30.85 26.70
CA ALA A 55 -25.05 -30.20 27.93
C ALA A 55 -23.88 -29.58 28.72
N THR A 56 -22.71 -30.22 28.73
CA THR A 56 -21.52 -29.73 29.44
C THR A 56 -20.73 -28.68 28.64
N TYR A 57 -20.47 -28.91 27.35
CA TYR A 57 -19.58 -28.07 26.54
C TYR A 57 -20.30 -27.20 25.50
N GLY A 58 -21.53 -27.56 25.13
CA GLY A 58 -22.28 -26.88 24.06
C GLY A 58 -22.51 -25.40 24.35
N LYS A 59 -22.79 -25.01 25.60
CA LYS A 59 -22.93 -23.59 26.00
C LYS A 59 -21.63 -22.79 25.84
N GLY A 60 -20.49 -23.39 26.17
CA GLY A 60 -19.18 -22.74 26.02
C GLY A 60 -18.76 -22.63 24.56
N LEU A 61 -19.00 -23.69 23.78
CA LEU A 61 -18.72 -23.72 22.35
C LEU A 61 -19.57 -22.69 21.58
N THR A 62 -20.87 -22.61 21.85
CA THR A 62 -21.75 -21.62 21.20
C THR A 62 -21.40 -20.19 21.60
N ALA A 63 -21.04 -19.94 22.86
CA ALA A 63 -20.56 -18.62 23.30
C ALA A 63 -19.26 -18.23 22.57
N ALA A 64 -18.28 -19.13 22.49
CA ALA A 64 -17.03 -18.87 21.77
C ALA A 64 -17.27 -18.60 20.28
N LEU A 65 -18.11 -19.39 19.62
CA LEU A 65 -18.49 -19.20 18.23
C LEU A 65 -19.19 -17.86 18.01
N THR A 66 -20.09 -17.49 18.92
CA THR A 66 -20.81 -16.21 18.85
C THR A 66 -19.83 -15.04 18.95
N ILE A 67 -18.90 -15.07 19.90
CA ILE A 67 -17.86 -14.03 20.07
C ILE A 67 -17.01 -13.90 18.81
N LEU A 68 -16.61 -15.03 18.21
CA LEU A 68 -15.77 -15.04 17.02
C LEU A 68 -16.51 -14.43 15.82
N LEU A 69 -17.80 -14.75 15.66
CA LEU A 69 -18.65 -14.18 14.61
C LEU A 69 -18.89 -12.68 14.83
N THR A 70 -19.20 -12.22 16.05
CA THR A 70 -19.34 -10.77 16.31
C THR A 70 -18.03 -10.03 16.09
N ALA A 71 -16.89 -10.59 16.50
CA ALA A 71 -15.58 -9.99 16.24
C ALA A 71 -15.32 -9.85 14.72
N ALA A 72 -15.65 -10.87 13.93
CA ALA A 72 -15.52 -10.82 12.47
C ALA A 72 -16.44 -9.76 11.83
N VAL A 73 -17.68 -9.62 12.31
CA VAL A 73 -18.63 -8.60 11.82
C VAL A 73 -18.16 -7.19 12.18
N VAL A 74 -17.74 -6.97 13.43
CA VAL A 74 -17.19 -5.69 13.90
C VAL A 74 -15.95 -5.32 13.09
N PHE A 75 -15.05 -6.27 12.86
CA PHE A 75 -13.87 -6.06 12.01
C PHE A 75 -14.25 -5.72 10.56
N GLY A 76 -15.23 -6.43 9.99
CA GLY A 76 -15.72 -6.17 8.63
C GLY A 76 -16.35 -4.79 8.47
N LEU A 77 -17.14 -4.35 9.45
CA LEU A 77 -17.73 -3.01 9.49
C LEU A 77 -16.66 -1.93 9.62
N TRP A 78 -15.68 -2.12 10.50
CA TRP A 78 -14.54 -1.23 10.65
C TRP A 78 -13.74 -1.10 9.34
N ASN A 79 -13.44 -2.22 8.69
CA ASN A 79 -12.70 -2.24 7.43
C ASN A 79 -13.47 -1.52 6.30
N ARG A 80 -14.80 -1.68 6.22
CA ARG A 80 -15.62 -0.97 5.23
C ARG A 80 -15.67 0.54 5.48
N TYR A 81 -15.81 0.95 6.74
CA TYR A 81 -15.78 2.37 7.11
C TYR A 81 -14.43 3.01 6.76
N GLU A 82 -13.34 2.32 7.08
CA GLU A 82 -11.98 2.79 6.77
C GLU A 82 -11.72 2.84 5.26
N ASN A 83 -12.20 1.84 4.50
CA ASN A 83 -12.08 1.83 3.03
C ASN A 83 -12.91 2.93 2.37
N GLY A 84 -14.13 3.19 2.86
CA GLY A 84 -14.96 4.30 2.35
C GLY A 84 -14.28 5.66 2.53
N LYS A 85 -13.66 5.90 3.70
CA LYS A 85 -12.85 7.11 3.91
C LYS A 85 -11.68 7.20 2.94
N ARG A 86 -10.97 6.11 2.69
CA ARG A 86 -9.83 6.08 1.74
C ARG A 86 -10.27 6.44 0.32
N GLU A 87 -11.43 5.98 -0.10
CA GLU A 87 -11.99 6.29 -1.42
C GLU A 87 -12.37 7.77 -1.54
N GLU A 88 -12.98 8.34 -0.51
CA GLU A 88 -13.28 9.78 -0.44
C GLU A 88 -12.00 10.64 -0.50
N ILE A 89 -10.99 10.27 0.30
CA ILE A 89 -9.68 10.95 0.31
C ILE A 89 -9.00 10.84 -1.06
N ALA A 90 -9.05 9.66 -1.70
CA ALA A 90 -8.49 9.45 -3.04
C ALA A 90 -9.22 10.30 -4.09
N SER A 91 -10.55 10.42 -4.01
CA SER A 91 -11.34 11.29 -4.87
C SER A 91 -10.93 12.75 -4.74
N HIS A 92 -10.78 13.26 -3.51
CA HIS A 92 -10.28 14.62 -3.28
C HIS A 92 -8.86 14.83 -3.81
N PHE A 93 -7.99 13.81 -3.70
CA PHE A 93 -6.64 13.88 -4.27
C PHE A 93 -6.65 14.01 -5.80
N LEU A 94 -7.47 13.19 -6.48
CA LEU A 94 -7.59 13.21 -7.93
C LEU A 94 -8.23 14.51 -8.43
N GLN A 95 -9.24 15.02 -7.72
CA GLN A 95 -9.83 16.33 -8.00
C GLN A 95 -8.81 17.46 -7.86
N ALA A 96 -8.04 17.46 -6.76
CA ALA A 96 -6.98 18.44 -6.56
C ALA A 96 -5.94 18.40 -7.70
N GLN A 97 -5.51 17.20 -8.13
CA GLN A 97 -4.60 17.05 -9.26
C GLN A 97 -5.21 17.56 -10.58
N GLY A 98 -6.48 17.25 -10.86
CA GLY A 98 -7.18 17.77 -12.04
C GLY A 98 -7.19 19.30 -12.05
N LEU A 99 -7.56 19.91 -10.92
CA LEU A 99 -7.57 21.37 -10.77
C LEU A 99 -6.17 21.99 -10.94
N MET A 100 -5.10 21.31 -10.48
CA MET A 100 -3.72 21.76 -10.71
C MET A 100 -3.34 21.75 -12.20
N LEU A 101 -3.82 20.76 -12.97
CA LEU A 101 -3.60 20.67 -14.41
C LEU A 101 -4.39 21.75 -15.17
N GLU A 102 -5.58 22.10 -14.67
CA GLU A 102 -6.42 23.19 -15.20
C GLU A 102 -5.93 24.60 -14.80
N GLY A 103 -4.89 24.70 -13.96
CA GLY A 103 -4.38 25.99 -13.47
C GLY A 103 -5.18 26.61 -12.31
N ARG A 104 -6.17 25.91 -11.78
CA ARG A 104 -7.05 26.34 -10.67
C ARG A 104 -6.43 26.02 -9.31
N ALA A 105 -5.28 26.64 -9.05
CA ALA A 105 -4.46 26.36 -7.87
C ALA A 105 -5.16 26.58 -6.53
N GLN A 106 -5.93 27.66 -6.39
CA GLN A 106 -6.62 27.99 -5.14
C GLN A 106 -7.67 26.93 -4.76
N GLU A 107 -8.35 26.38 -5.77
CA GLU A 107 -9.33 25.32 -5.57
C GLU A 107 -8.65 23.98 -5.31
N ALA A 108 -7.52 23.68 -5.96
CA ALA A 108 -6.72 22.51 -5.62
C ALA A 108 -6.24 22.55 -4.16
N LEU A 109 -5.84 23.72 -3.65
CA LEU A 109 -5.42 23.91 -2.26
C LEU A 109 -6.55 23.60 -1.26
N SER A 110 -7.80 23.94 -1.57
CA SER A 110 -8.92 23.68 -0.66
C SER A 110 -9.18 22.18 -0.51
N HIS A 111 -9.12 21.42 -1.61
CA HIS A 111 -9.21 19.96 -1.57
C HIS A 111 -8.03 19.34 -0.80
N MET A 112 -6.81 19.83 -1.00
CA MET A 112 -5.63 19.36 -0.25
C MET A 112 -5.73 19.59 1.25
N LYS A 113 -6.40 20.66 1.70
CA LYS A 113 -6.64 20.92 3.12
C LYS A 113 -7.49 19.80 3.74
N VAL A 114 -8.53 19.35 3.05
CA VAL A 114 -9.38 18.22 3.50
C VAL A 114 -8.55 16.95 3.69
N LEU A 115 -7.63 16.64 2.77
CA LEU A 115 -6.75 15.48 2.91
C LEU A 115 -5.82 15.58 4.13
N SER A 116 -5.37 16.79 4.47
CA SER A 116 -4.48 17.01 5.60
C SER A 116 -5.15 16.82 6.97
N GLU A 117 -6.48 16.99 7.04
CA GLU A 117 -7.27 16.91 8.27
C GLU A 117 -7.95 15.54 8.45
N ALA A 118 -8.44 14.94 7.35
CA ALA A 118 -9.27 13.72 7.41
C ALA A 118 -8.52 12.42 7.07
N GLY A 119 -7.28 12.52 6.58
CA GLY A 119 -6.52 11.39 6.05
C GLY A 119 -5.81 10.51 7.08
N SER A 120 -5.50 9.27 6.70
CA SER A 120 -4.49 8.46 7.40
C SER A 120 -3.14 9.19 7.40
N LYS A 121 -2.23 8.84 8.32
CA LYS A 121 -0.92 9.52 8.47
C LYS A 121 -0.17 9.69 7.13
N ASN A 122 -0.22 8.69 6.24
CA ASN A 122 0.44 8.76 4.93
C ASN A 122 -0.26 9.73 3.97
N TYR A 123 -1.59 9.79 3.98
CA TYR A 123 -2.33 10.76 3.18
C TYR A 123 -2.12 12.19 3.67
N GLN A 124 -1.96 12.39 4.98
CA GLN A 124 -1.58 13.70 5.52
C GLN A 124 -0.21 14.15 5.01
N ILE A 125 0.78 13.23 4.98
CA ILE A 125 2.12 13.52 4.41
C ILE A 125 2.00 13.86 2.93
N LEU A 126 1.24 13.07 2.15
CA LEU A 126 1.01 13.36 0.72
C LEU A 126 0.32 14.70 0.50
N ALA A 127 -0.66 15.05 1.33
CA ALA A 127 -1.33 16.35 1.28
C ALA A 127 -0.35 17.50 1.55
N GLN A 128 0.51 17.37 2.57
CA GLN A 128 1.55 18.36 2.86
C GLN A 128 2.54 18.52 1.70
N LEU A 129 3.03 17.41 1.15
CA LEU A 129 3.93 17.41 -0.01
C LEU A 129 3.28 18.09 -1.22
N SER A 130 2.03 17.75 -1.49
CA SER A 130 1.31 18.26 -2.66
C SER A 130 0.98 19.74 -2.50
N LYS A 131 0.61 20.18 -1.29
CA LYS A 131 0.42 21.60 -0.96
C LYS A 131 1.71 22.39 -1.15
N ALA A 132 2.83 21.88 -0.64
CA ALA A 132 4.12 22.54 -0.80
C ALA A 132 4.53 22.63 -2.29
N ALA A 133 4.37 21.56 -3.05
CA ALA A 133 4.65 21.54 -4.49
C ALA A 133 3.76 22.53 -5.28
N LEU A 134 2.50 22.68 -4.86
CA LEU A 134 1.59 23.66 -5.47
C LEU A 134 2.05 25.09 -5.19
N LEU A 135 2.34 25.42 -3.93
CA LEU A 135 2.88 26.72 -3.54
C LEU A 135 4.21 27.03 -4.26
N GLU A 136 5.08 26.04 -4.43
CA GLU A 136 6.32 26.21 -5.21
C GLU A 136 6.08 26.60 -6.67
N LYS A 137 4.99 26.12 -7.27
CA LYS A 137 4.63 26.41 -8.66
C LYS A 137 3.95 27.77 -8.80
N THR A 138 3.09 28.13 -7.85
CA THR A 138 2.17 29.27 -8.00
C THR A 138 2.65 30.53 -7.32
N ASP A 139 3.28 30.41 -6.14
CA ASP A 139 3.57 31.56 -5.29
C ASP A 139 4.80 31.33 -4.39
N PHE A 140 5.91 30.92 -5.00
CA PHE A 140 7.11 30.54 -4.25
C PHE A 140 7.67 31.69 -3.39
N GLU A 141 7.76 32.90 -3.94
CA GLU A 141 8.43 34.02 -3.27
C GLU A 141 7.71 34.43 -1.97
N ASN A 142 6.37 34.46 -1.99
CA ASN A 142 5.60 34.81 -0.79
C ASN A 142 5.40 33.61 0.15
N SER A 143 5.46 32.37 -0.37
CA SER A 143 5.15 31.16 0.40
C SER A 143 6.38 30.35 0.83
N VAL A 144 7.61 30.83 0.60
CA VAL A 144 8.84 30.04 0.85
C VAL A 144 8.96 29.53 2.30
N SER A 145 8.58 30.35 3.28
CA SER A 145 8.59 29.96 4.70
C SER A 145 7.57 28.85 4.99
N GLU A 146 6.37 28.93 4.41
CA GLU A 146 5.34 27.91 4.55
C GLU A 146 5.75 26.61 3.87
N ILE A 147 6.27 26.68 2.64
CA ILE A 147 6.80 25.53 1.88
C ILE A 147 7.85 24.78 2.71
N GLN A 148 8.82 25.52 3.25
CA GLN A 148 9.88 24.96 4.08
C GLN A 148 9.35 24.32 5.37
N THR A 149 8.34 24.94 5.99
CA THR A 149 7.67 24.41 7.18
C THR A 149 6.93 23.11 6.87
N LEU A 150 6.23 23.04 5.74
CA LEU A 150 5.52 21.84 5.30
C LEU A 150 6.46 20.66 5.11
N TYR A 151 7.62 20.86 4.45
CA TYR A 151 8.61 19.80 4.30
C TYR A 151 9.25 19.39 5.62
N LYS A 152 9.62 20.36 6.48
CA LYS A 152 10.21 20.07 7.79
C LYS A 152 9.28 19.23 8.67
N GLY A 153 7.98 19.52 8.64
CA GLY A 153 6.99 18.78 9.41
C GLY A 153 6.93 17.28 9.10
N ILE A 154 7.46 16.83 7.96
CA ILE A 154 7.52 15.40 7.60
C ILE A 154 8.59 14.67 8.43
N PHE A 155 9.66 15.35 8.85
CA PHE A 155 10.72 14.72 9.65
C PHE A 155 10.26 14.34 11.06
N GLU A 156 9.40 15.18 11.65
CA GLU A 156 8.88 15.06 13.02
C GLU A 156 7.77 14.01 13.13
N ARG A 157 7.04 13.78 12.04
CA ARG A 157 6.02 12.73 11.97
C ARG A 157 6.68 11.35 12.00
N SER A 158 5.93 10.32 12.43
CA SER A 158 6.28 8.90 12.25
C SER A 158 6.19 8.48 10.77
N ALA A 159 6.81 9.27 9.88
CA ALA A 159 6.83 9.08 8.45
C ALA A 159 7.79 7.94 8.08
N PRO A 160 7.40 7.06 7.13
CA PRO A 160 8.31 6.13 6.48
C PRO A 160 9.60 6.79 5.96
N ALA A 161 10.69 6.03 5.93
CA ALA A 161 12.01 6.54 5.53
C ALA A 161 12.02 7.20 4.14
N TYR A 162 11.31 6.62 3.16
CA TYR A 162 11.23 7.19 1.80
C TYR A 162 10.56 8.56 1.76
N PHE A 163 9.60 8.84 2.66
CA PHE A 163 8.99 10.17 2.75
C PHE A 163 9.96 11.18 3.35
N LYS A 164 10.78 10.77 4.34
CA LYS A 164 11.81 11.62 4.92
C LYS A 164 12.93 11.91 3.91
N GLU A 165 13.32 10.92 3.12
CA GLU A 165 14.25 11.09 2.00
C GLU A 165 13.72 12.12 1.00
N LEU A 166 12.50 11.93 0.49
CA LEU A 166 11.90 12.89 -0.43
C LEU A 166 11.76 14.30 0.18
N ALA A 167 11.33 14.39 1.44
CA ALA A 167 11.21 15.68 2.15
C ALA A 167 12.55 16.39 2.32
N ALA A 168 13.64 15.67 2.57
CA ALA A 168 14.99 16.23 2.65
C ALA A 168 15.43 16.83 1.31
N PHE A 169 15.20 16.11 0.22
CA PHE A 169 15.49 16.61 -1.12
C PHE A 169 14.68 17.88 -1.44
N LEU A 170 13.36 17.84 -1.25
CA LEU A 170 12.46 18.96 -1.57
C LEU A 170 12.74 20.17 -0.68
N TYR A 171 12.96 19.97 0.62
CA TYR A 171 13.35 21.03 1.54
C TYR A 171 14.65 21.71 1.09
N ALA A 172 15.72 20.94 0.87
CA ALA A 172 17.01 21.50 0.45
C ALA A 172 16.91 22.20 -0.90
N ASN A 173 16.13 21.66 -1.84
CA ASN A 173 15.88 22.29 -3.13
C ASN A 173 15.14 23.64 -2.98
N SER A 174 14.13 23.70 -2.11
CA SER A 174 13.39 24.94 -1.81
C SER A 174 14.30 26.01 -1.19
N VAL A 175 15.21 25.62 -0.28
CA VAL A 175 16.19 26.55 0.30
C VAL A 175 17.17 27.01 -0.77
N LEU A 176 17.75 26.10 -1.56
CA LEU A 176 18.64 26.48 -2.66
C LEU A 176 17.96 27.46 -3.65
N ARG A 177 16.68 27.23 -3.97
CA ARG A 177 15.88 28.13 -4.81
C ARG A 177 15.68 29.51 -4.19
N GLN A 178 15.45 29.60 -2.87
CA GLN A 178 15.37 30.87 -2.14
C GLN A 178 16.64 31.71 -2.32
N PHE A 179 17.79 31.05 -2.43
CA PHE A 179 19.08 31.68 -2.66
C PHE A 179 19.43 31.81 -4.15
N ARG A 180 18.51 31.62 -5.11
CA ARG A 180 18.83 31.65 -6.55
C ARG A 180 19.60 32.92 -6.94
N LEU A 181 19.10 34.09 -6.55
CA LEU A 181 19.67 35.40 -6.87
C LEU A 181 20.43 36.04 -5.69
N LYS A 182 20.62 35.31 -4.59
CA LYS A 182 21.28 35.79 -3.37
C LYS A 182 22.51 34.96 -3.06
N GLU A 183 23.44 35.49 -2.28
CA GLU A 183 24.55 34.69 -1.75
C GLU A 183 24.03 33.75 -0.67
N MET A 184 24.56 32.52 -0.66
CA MET A 184 24.32 31.55 0.40
C MET A 184 25.59 31.46 1.22
N ASP A 185 25.48 31.48 2.54
CA ASP A 185 26.63 31.30 3.42
C ASP A 185 27.05 29.81 3.49
N GLN A 186 28.32 29.59 3.81
CA GLN A 186 28.91 28.25 3.92
C GLN A 186 28.18 27.37 4.95
N LYS A 187 27.76 27.94 6.09
CA LYS A 187 27.10 27.19 7.15
C LYS A 187 25.75 26.66 6.69
N THR A 188 24.96 27.46 5.98
CA THR A 188 23.70 27.02 5.39
C THR A 188 23.91 25.87 4.41
N ALA A 189 24.95 25.93 3.57
CA ALA A 189 25.28 24.83 2.67
C ALA A 189 25.73 23.56 3.42
N ASP A 190 26.56 23.70 4.46
CA ASP A 190 27.00 22.60 5.31
C ASP A 190 25.81 21.93 6.02
N ASP A 191 24.89 22.72 6.58
CA ASP A 191 23.68 22.23 7.27
C ASP A 191 22.76 21.45 6.32
N LEU A 192 22.57 21.95 5.08
CA LEU A 192 21.79 21.26 4.06
C LEU A 192 22.48 19.99 3.55
N PHE A 193 23.81 20.02 3.39
CA PHE A 193 24.57 18.83 3.02
C PHE A 193 24.42 17.74 4.08
N ALA A 194 24.57 18.08 5.36
CA ALA A 194 24.39 17.13 6.46
C ALA A 194 22.96 16.58 6.55
N LEU A 195 21.95 17.42 6.30
CA LEU A 195 20.55 16.99 6.21
C LEU A 195 20.34 15.96 5.10
N LEU A 196 20.89 16.21 3.91
CA LEU A 196 20.78 15.30 2.77
C LEU A 196 21.47 13.97 3.06
N GLU A 197 22.69 13.98 3.63
CA GLU A 197 23.38 12.74 4.04
C GLU A 197 22.60 11.95 5.10
N LYS A 198 21.99 12.65 6.06
CA LYS A 198 21.20 12.01 7.13
C LYS A 198 20.00 11.22 6.61
N TYR A 199 19.32 11.72 5.59
CA TYR A 199 18.08 11.12 5.07
C TYR A 199 18.25 10.39 3.75
N ARG A 200 19.45 10.37 3.18
CA ARG A 200 19.75 9.66 1.94
C ARG A 200 19.50 8.16 2.10
N GLY A 201 18.80 7.57 1.14
CA GLY A 201 18.61 6.13 1.05
C GLY A 201 19.92 5.40 0.75
N LYS A 202 19.95 4.09 1.05
CA LYS A 202 21.14 3.25 0.81
C LYS A 202 21.37 2.92 -0.67
N ASN A 203 20.34 3.08 -1.49
CA ASN A 203 20.40 2.71 -2.90
C ASN A 203 21.02 3.87 -3.68
N GLU A 204 22.08 3.63 -4.44
CA GLU A 204 22.78 4.66 -5.23
C GLU A 204 22.08 4.97 -6.56
N GLU A 205 20.77 5.16 -6.52
CA GLU A 205 19.91 5.35 -7.69
C GLU A 205 18.66 6.19 -7.33
N GLY A 206 17.94 6.69 -8.35
CA GLY A 206 16.74 7.50 -8.14
C GLY A 206 16.99 8.77 -7.33
N ILE A 207 16.26 8.96 -6.22
CA ILE A 207 16.35 10.17 -5.38
C ILE A 207 17.74 10.35 -4.79
N ALA A 208 18.45 9.28 -4.44
CA ALA A 208 19.78 9.37 -3.86
C ALA A 208 20.81 9.99 -4.82
N LEU A 209 20.62 9.82 -6.13
CA LEU A 209 21.40 10.48 -7.18
C LEU A 209 21.02 11.97 -7.30
N LEU A 210 19.73 12.30 -7.26
CA LEU A 210 19.26 13.70 -7.23
C LEU A 210 19.79 14.45 -6.01
N MET A 211 19.88 13.80 -4.85
CA MET A 211 20.51 14.36 -3.66
C MET A 211 22.02 14.58 -3.85
N THR A 212 22.73 13.64 -4.50
CA THR A 212 24.14 13.84 -4.87
C THR A 212 24.32 15.08 -5.74
N GLU A 213 23.43 15.27 -6.71
CA GLU A 213 23.46 16.44 -7.57
C GLU A 213 23.20 17.73 -6.80
N LEU A 214 22.20 17.70 -5.92
CA LEU A 214 21.86 18.84 -5.08
C LEU A 214 23.01 19.22 -4.13
N LYS A 215 23.71 18.24 -3.55
CA LYS A 215 24.93 18.49 -2.76
C LYS A 215 26.03 19.17 -3.58
N GLY A 216 26.22 18.76 -4.83
CA GLY A 216 27.15 19.42 -5.76
C GLY A 216 26.75 20.88 -6.03
N LEU A 217 25.45 21.12 -6.26
CA LEU A 217 24.91 22.47 -6.46
C LEU A 217 25.05 23.36 -5.22
N LEU A 218 24.90 22.81 -4.01
CA LEU A 218 25.12 23.54 -2.75
C LEU A 218 26.57 24.02 -2.64
N TRP A 219 27.54 23.12 -2.88
CA TRP A 219 28.96 23.51 -2.87
C TRP A 219 29.31 24.52 -3.96
N PHE A 220 28.72 24.35 -5.15
CA PHE A 220 28.92 25.30 -6.23
C PHE A 220 28.37 26.68 -5.88
N LYS A 221 27.22 26.73 -5.19
CA LYS A 221 26.57 27.98 -4.79
C LYS A 221 27.41 28.80 -3.81
N VAL A 222 28.16 28.14 -2.92
CA VAL A 222 29.08 28.79 -1.96
C VAL A 222 30.49 28.95 -2.50
N GLY A 223 30.73 28.69 -3.80
CA GLY A 223 32.02 28.87 -4.46
C GLY A 223 33.05 27.77 -4.17
N ASN A 224 32.66 26.67 -3.50
CA ASN A 224 33.56 25.54 -3.24
C ASN A 224 33.60 24.58 -4.45
N ASN A 225 34.30 25.02 -5.49
CA ASN A 225 34.43 24.31 -6.77
C ASN A 225 35.01 22.90 -6.62
N THR A 226 35.97 22.70 -5.70
CA THR A 226 36.58 21.38 -5.44
C THR A 226 35.57 20.38 -4.90
N LYS A 227 34.81 20.76 -3.86
CA LYS A 227 33.76 19.89 -3.30
C LYS A 227 32.61 19.68 -4.29
N ALA A 228 32.22 20.74 -5.01
CA ALA A 228 31.18 20.68 -6.03
C ALA A 228 31.52 19.64 -7.10
N ARG A 229 32.72 19.74 -7.69
CA ARG A 229 33.22 18.78 -8.67
C ARG A 229 33.23 17.36 -8.11
N GLY A 230 33.68 17.18 -6.87
CA GLY A 230 33.70 15.87 -6.22
C GLY A 230 32.33 15.19 -6.16
N GLU A 231 31.25 15.93 -5.92
CA GLU A 231 29.89 15.37 -5.94
C GLU A 231 29.41 15.07 -7.37
N PHE A 232 29.66 15.95 -8.35
CA PHE A 232 29.30 15.69 -9.75
C PHE A 232 30.07 14.50 -10.35
N ASP A 233 31.34 14.31 -9.97
CA ASP A 233 32.12 13.15 -10.40
C ASP A 233 31.49 11.83 -9.92
N LYS A 234 30.87 11.79 -8.73
CA LYS A 234 30.15 10.61 -8.25
C LYS A 234 28.98 10.26 -9.17
N ILE A 235 28.30 11.26 -9.73
CA ILE A 235 27.22 11.06 -10.70
C ILE A 235 27.77 10.49 -12.00
N CYS A 236 28.83 11.10 -12.54
CA CYS A 236 29.43 10.66 -13.80
C CYS A 236 30.04 9.26 -13.72
N LYS A 237 30.54 8.84 -12.55
CA LYS A 237 31.16 7.53 -12.32
C LYS A 237 30.17 6.42 -11.96
N ASN A 238 28.95 6.77 -11.60
CA ASN A 238 27.93 5.77 -11.23
C ASN A 238 27.30 5.17 -12.49
N ALA A 239 27.46 3.85 -12.66
CA ALA A 239 26.94 3.10 -13.81
C ALA A 239 25.40 3.10 -13.93
N LYS A 240 24.68 3.41 -12.85
CA LYS A 240 23.21 3.50 -12.80
C LYS A 240 22.69 4.91 -13.11
N THR A 241 23.58 5.87 -13.38
CA THR A 241 23.18 7.26 -13.67
C THR A 241 22.42 7.33 -14.99
N PRO A 242 21.19 7.91 -15.01
CA PRO A 242 20.47 8.14 -16.25
C PRO A 242 21.23 9.07 -17.21
N PRO A 243 21.14 8.88 -18.55
CA PRO A 243 21.91 9.67 -19.51
C PRO A 243 21.73 11.19 -19.38
N SER A 244 20.49 11.66 -19.14
CA SER A 244 20.22 13.09 -18.96
C SER A 244 20.90 13.69 -17.73
N MET A 245 21.04 12.90 -16.67
CA MET A 245 21.70 13.31 -15.43
C MET A 245 23.22 13.33 -15.59
N TYR A 246 23.77 12.35 -16.30
CA TYR A 246 25.19 12.34 -16.68
C TYR A 246 25.57 13.60 -17.44
N VAL A 247 24.80 13.94 -18.50
CA VAL A 247 25.07 15.12 -19.34
C VAL A 247 25.04 16.41 -18.51
N ARG A 248 24.04 16.57 -17.63
CA ARG A 248 23.93 17.73 -16.75
C ARG A 248 25.12 17.84 -15.78
N ALA A 249 25.49 16.74 -15.15
CA ALA A 249 26.66 16.70 -14.26
C ALA A 249 27.96 17.01 -15.01
N SER A 250 28.17 16.45 -16.20
CA SER A 250 29.37 16.70 -17.02
C SER A 250 29.46 18.16 -17.48
N ILE A 251 28.35 18.77 -17.90
CA ILE A 251 28.32 20.18 -18.27
C ILE A 251 28.63 21.07 -17.06
N THR A 252 28.10 20.72 -15.88
CA THR A 252 28.35 21.49 -14.65
C THR A 252 29.82 21.37 -14.22
N ILE A 253 30.43 20.19 -14.37
CA ILE A 253 31.88 20.01 -14.15
C ILE A 253 32.70 20.91 -15.09
N GLN A 254 32.33 21.00 -16.37
CA GLN A 254 33.01 21.89 -17.31
C GLN A 254 32.88 23.35 -16.88
N ALA A 255 31.67 23.79 -16.53
CA ALA A 255 31.43 25.15 -16.06
C ALA A 255 32.20 25.49 -14.76
N ILE A 256 32.47 24.50 -13.90
CA ILE A 256 33.32 24.66 -12.71
C ILE A 256 34.79 24.85 -13.13
N GLN A 257 35.28 24.08 -14.10
CA GLN A 257 36.65 24.19 -14.61
C GLN A 257 36.91 25.55 -15.26
N ASP A 258 35.95 26.04 -16.05
CA ASP A 258 36.09 27.32 -16.77
C ASP A 258 36.12 28.54 -15.83
N ARG A 259 35.72 28.38 -14.56
CA ARG A 259 35.72 29.44 -13.52
C ARG A 259 36.95 29.41 -12.60
N GLY A 260 37.76 28.36 -12.65
CA GLY A 260 38.97 28.20 -11.84
C GLY A 260 40.21 28.65 -12.60
#